data_AF-A0A0D3G8H6-F1
#
_entry.id   AF-A0A0D3G8H6-F1
#
_cell.length_a   1.000
_cell.length_b   1.000
_cell.length_c   1.000
_cell.angle_alpha   90.00
_cell.angle_beta   90.00
_cell.angle_gamma   90.00
#
_symmetry.space_group_name_H-M   'P 1'
#
loop_
_entity.id
_entity.type
_entity.pdbx_description
1 polymer ?
#
loop_
_entity_poly.entity_id
_entity_poly.type
_entity_poly.pdbx_seq_one_letter_code
_entity_poly.pdbx_strand_id
1 'polypeptide(L)'
;MDGFFRKIDANPDMYGPLWITTTLIFMLAAFGNFATYLMQRKTDLNIWSFDVGYFNWAASVMYGYAAAVPAIFFFLFQYFGSRPSLVRFWCMWGYSLFIFIPASVLLLIPVEFLRWVIIILVGGASSWFISLNLKECTEGADMMVLIASAAVLQFTLALFIKVFFFA
;
A
#
# COMPACT_ATOMS: atom_id res chain seq x y z
N MET A 1 -18.00 -16.28 8.55
CA MET A 1 -17.74 -14.90 8.10
C MET A 1 -17.60 -14.95 6.60
N ASP A 2 -18.38 -14.17 5.87
CA ASP A 2 -18.31 -14.19 4.41
C ASP A 2 -17.08 -13.42 3.94
N GLY A 3 -16.08 -14.15 3.46
CA GLY A 3 -14.82 -13.62 2.95
C GLY A 3 -15.01 -12.59 1.85
N PHE A 4 -14.13 -11.60 1.79
CA PHE A 4 -14.17 -10.53 0.80
C PHE A 4 -14.09 -11.07 -0.64
N PHE A 5 -13.40 -12.19 -0.85
CA PHE A 5 -13.42 -12.92 -2.12
C PHE A 5 -14.82 -13.33 -2.57
N ARG A 6 -15.69 -13.77 -1.65
CA ARG A 6 -17.07 -14.17 -1.96
C ARG A 6 -17.93 -12.99 -2.40
N LYS A 7 -17.63 -11.77 -1.92
CA LYS A 7 -18.33 -10.55 -2.31
C LYS A 7 -17.95 -10.06 -3.71
N ILE A 8 -16.69 -10.27 -4.10
CA ILE A 8 -16.14 -9.82 -5.39
C ILE A 8 -16.37 -10.85 -6.49
N ASP A 9 -16.63 -12.11 -6.14
CA ASP A 9 -16.85 -13.20 -7.10
C ASP A 9 -17.97 -12.88 -8.12
N ALA A 10 -19.06 -12.27 -7.64
CA ALA A 10 -20.21 -11.96 -8.47
C ALA A 10 -19.99 -10.75 -9.42
N ASN A 11 -19.15 -9.79 -9.03
CA ASN A 11 -18.87 -8.56 -9.78
C ASN A 11 -17.49 -7.99 -9.39
N PRO A 12 -16.41 -8.44 -10.03
CA PRO A 12 -15.07 -7.93 -9.73
C PRO A 12 -14.92 -6.48 -10.20
N ASP A 13 -14.62 -5.56 -9.28
CA ASP A 13 -14.49 -4.14 -9.58
C ASP A 13 -13.02 -3.71 -9.70
N MET A 14 -12.65 -3.24 -10.89
CA MET A 14 -11.32 -2.63 -11.08
C MET A 14 -11.29 -1.14 -10.76
N TYR A 15 -12.46 -0.52 -10.60
CA TYR A 15 -12.57 0.90 -10.30
C TYR A 15 -12.01 1.23 -8.91
N GLY A 16 -12.33 0.45 -7.88
CA GLY A 16 -11.84 0.65 -6.52
C GLY A 16 -10.31 0.70 -6.43
N PRO A 17 -9.59 -0.34 -6.85
CA PRO A 17 -8.12 -0.38 -6.85
C PRO A 17 -7.46 0.80 -7.58
N LEU A 18 -7.97 1.16 -8.76
CA LEU A 18 -7.45 2.29 -9.54
C LEU A 18 -7.67 3.61 -8.82
N TRP A 19 -8.87 3.84 -8.29
CA TRP A 19 -9.21 5.05 -7.55
C TRP A 19 -8.41 5.18 -6.25
N ILE A 20 -8.28 4.10 -5.47
CA ILE A 20 -7.50 4.07 -4.22
C ILE A 20 -6.04 4.42 -4.50
N THR A 21 -5.43 3.75 -5.48
CA THR A 21 -4.01 3.95 -5.81
C THR A 21 -3.76 5.38 -6.29
N THR A 22 -4.61 5.91 -7.16
CA THR A 22 -4.50 7.27 -7.69
C THR A 22 -4.65 8.32 -6.59
N THR A 23 -5.64 8.14 -5.70
CA THR A 23 -5.84 9.03 -4.55
C THR A 23 -4.63 9.01 -3.62
N LEU A 24 -4.09 7.82 -3.34
CA LEU A 24 -2.91 7.68 -2.50
C LEU A 24 -1.68 8.35 -3.11
N ILE A 25 -1.45 8.22 -4.43
CA ILE A 25 -0.36 8.92 -5.13
C ILE A 25 -0.46 10.43 -4.91
N PHE A 26 -1.64 11.00 -5.11
CA PHE A 26 -1.87 12.43 -4.92
C PHE A 26 -1.61 12.84 -3.46
N MET A 27 -2.12 12.07 -2.50
CA MET A 27 -1.95 12.35 -1.07
C MET A 27 -0.48 12.26 -0.64
N LEU A 28 0.27 11.26 -1.11
CA LEU A 28 1.71 11.14 -0.83
C LEU A 28 2.51 12.31 -1.41
N ALA A 29 2.21 12.73 -2.65
CA ALA A 29 2.89 13.85 -3.27
C ALA A 29 2.59 15.18 -2.57
N ALA A 30 1.31 15.44 -2.26
CA ALA A 30 0.87 16.67 -1.61
C ALA A 30 1.33 16.75 -0.15
N PHE A 31 1.08 15.70 0.63
CA PHE A 31 1.44 15.69 2.05
C PHE A 31 2.91 15.43 2.32
N GLY A 32 3.62 14.73 1.43
CA GLY A 32 5.08 14.65 1.52
C GLY A 32 5.72 16.02 1.38
N ASN A 33 5.34 16.78 0.35
CA ASN A 33 5.79 18.17 0.18
C ASN A 33 5.39 19.05 1.38
N PHE A 34 4.15 18.93 1.86
CA PHE A 34 3.68 19.71 3.00
C PHE A 34 4.41 19.35 4.30
N ALA A 35 4.73 18.07 4.51
CA ALA A 35 5.52 17.60 5.65
C ALA A 35 6.93 18.22 5.63
N THR A 36 7.58 18.28 4.46
CA THR A 36 8.87 18.96 4.28
C THR A 36 8.77 20.45 4.65
N TYR A 37 7.71 21.14 4.20
CA TYR A 37 7.47 22.54 4.56
C TYR A 37 7.31 22.73 6.07
N LEU A 38 6.53 21.87 6.74
CA LEU A 38 6.31 21.95 8.19
C LEU A 38 7.57 21.68 9.02
N MET A 39 8.48 20.83 8.51
CA MET A 39 9.71 20.44 9.20
C MET A 39 10.88 21.38 8.93
N GLN A 40 10.76 22.29 7.96
CA GLN A 40 11.79 23.27 7.68
C GLN A 40 11.93 24.24 8.86
N ARG A 41 13.14 24.33 9.42
CA ARG A 41 13.40 25.20 10.57
C ARG A 41 13.38 26.67 10.16
N LYS A 42 12.86 27.52 11.05
CA LYS A 42 12.75 28.99 10.90
C LYS A 42 14.05 29.74 10.55
N THR A 43 15.20 29.08 10.55
CA THR A 43 16.50 29.68 10.23
C THR A 43 16.78 29.71 8.71
N ASP A 44 16.14 28.84 7.93
CA ASP A 44 16.31 28.72 6.47
C ASP A 44 15.08 29.26 5.71
N LEU A 45 14.61 30.45 6.07
CA LEU A 45 13.42 31.09 5.45
C LEU A 45 13.58 31.47 3.98
N ASN A 46 14.74 31.25 3.38
CA ASN A 46 14.96 31.53 1.97
C ASN A 46 14.91 30.23 1.15
N ILE A 47 13.77 30.09 0.47
CA ILE A 47 13.47 29.21 -0.67
C ILE A 47 13.11 27.76 -0.28
N TRP A 48 11.92 27.56 0.31
CA TRP A 48 11.23 26.28 0.15
C TRP A 48 10.72 26.17 -1.29
N SER A 49 11.13 25.13 -2.01
CA SER A 49 10.63 24.82 -3.35
C SER A 49 9.79 23.55 -3.31
N PHE A 50 8.62 23.60 -3.93
CA PHE A 50 7.79 22.42 -4.15
C PHE A 50 8.52 21.44 -5.08
N ASP A 51 8.74 20.21 -4.62
CA ASP A 51 9.39 19.17 -5.40
C ASP A 51 8.34 18.36 -6.18
N VAL A 52 8.24 18.66 -7.48
CA VAL A 52 7.38 17.95 -8.43
C VAL A 52 7.80 16.49 -8.60
N GLY A 53 9.05 16.15 -8.29
CA GLY A 53 9.57 14.78 -8.32
C GLY A 53 8.83 13.82 -7.40
N TYR A 54 8.25 14.31 -6.29
CA TYR A 54 7.46 13.50 -5.37
C TYR A 54 6.27 12.84 -6.07
N PHE A 55 5.61 13.54 -7.00
CA PHE A 55 4.51 12.98 -7.77
C PHE A 55 4.98 11.85 -8.69
N ASN A 56 6.08 12.05 -9.41
CA ASN A 56 6.64 11.04 -10.32
C ASN A 56 7.06 9.78 -9.55
N TRP A 57 7.72 9.95 -8.40
CA TRP A 57 8.12 8.83 -7.55
C TRP A 57 6.91 8.10 -6.96
N ALA A 58 5.94 8.82 -6.41
CA ALA A 58 4.71 8.23 -5.88
C ALA A 58 3.97 7.45 -6.97
N ALA A 59 3.77 8.04 -8.15
CA ALA A 59 3.08 7.39 -9.26
C ALA A 59 3.80 6.12 -9.71
N SER A 60 5.12 6.19 -9.89
CA SER A 60 5.92 5.05 -10.34
C SER A 60 5.88 3.90 -9.35
N VAL A 61 6.10 4.17 -8.07
CA VAL A 61 6.15 3.13 -7.03
C VAL A 61 4.76 2.56 -6.75
N MET A 62 3.74 3.40 -6.61
CA MET A 62 2.40 2.94 -6.22
C MET A 62 1.70 2.18 -7.35
N TYR A 63 1.73 2.68 -8.59
CA TYR A 63 1.17 1.91 -9.72
C TYR A 63 2.01 0.67 -10.02
N GLY A 64 3.34 0.78 -9.94
CA GLY A 64 4.24 -0.36 -10.10
C GLY A 64 3.93 -1.46 -9.09
N TYR A 65 3.81 -1.10 -7.81
CA TYR A 65 3.47 -2.04 -6.74
C TYR A 65 2.07 -2.64 -6.92
N ALA A 66 1.05 -1.80 -7.14
CA ALA A 66 -0.34 -2.22 -7.27
C ALA A 66 -0.58 -3.14 -8.48
N ALA A 67 0.18 -2.97 -9.57
CA ALA A 67 0.07 -3.81 -10.77
C ALA A 67 0.97 -5.05 -10.71
N ALA A 68 2.25 -4.88 -10.36
CA ALA A 68 3.25 -5.94 -10.47
C ALA A 68 3.12 -6.98 -9.36
N VAL A 69 2.90 -6.58 -8.11
CA VAL A 69 2.84 -7.54 -6.99
C VAL A 69 1.70 -8.53 -7.17
N PRO A 70 0.46 -8.12 -7.46
CA PRO A 70 -0.64 -9.07 -7.63
C PRO A 70 -0.45 -9.97 -8.85
N ALA A 71 0.20 -9.46 -9.91
CA ALA A 71 0.54 -10.26 -11.08
C ALA A 71 1.58 -11.34 -10.75
N ILE A 72 2.62 -11.02 -9.97
CA ILE A 72 3.61 -12.00 -9.51
C ILE A 72 2.92 -13.09 -8.69
N PHE A 73 2.07 -12.72 -7.73
CA PHE A 73 1.31 -13.69 -6.94
C PHE A 73 0.39 -14.53 -7.80
N PHE A 74 -0.29 -13.95 -8.79
CA PHE A 74 -1.09 -14.70 -9.75
C PHE A 74 -0.26 -15.77 -10.49
N PHE A 75 0.93 -15.43 -11.00
CA PHE A 75 1.80 -16.40 -11.67
C PHE A 75 2.32 -17.49 -10.70
N LEU A 76 2.64 -17.13 -9.46
CA LEU A 76 3.03 -18.11 -8.43
C LEU A 76 1.91 -19.11 -8.15
N PHE A 77 0.67 -18.64 -7.99
CA PHE A 77 -0.49 -19.52 -7.78
C PHE A 77 -0.78 -20.40 -9.01
N GLN A 78 -0.60 -19.86 -10.21
CA GLN A 78 -0.71 -20.63 -11.45
C GLN A 78 0.36 -21.73 -11.51
N TYR A 79 1.58 -21.44 -11.05
CA TYR A 79 2.68 -22.40 -10.97
C TYR A 79 2.39 -23.53 -9.98
N PHE A 80 1.74 -23.25 -8.86
CA PHE A 80 1.27 -24.25 -7.89
C PHE A 80 0.02 -25.03 -8.36
N GLY A 81 -0.43 -24.85 -9.60
CA GLY A 81 -1.55 -25.59 -10.19
C GLY A 81 -2.93 -25.07 -9.81
N SER A 82 -3.03 -23.92 -9.12
CA SER A 82 -4.30 -23.24 -8.87
C SER A 82 -4.73 -22.43 -10.10
N ARG A 83 -6.03 -22.18 -10.25
CA ARG A 83 -6.59 -21.29 -11.29
C ARG A 83 -7.14 -20.00 -10.68
N PRO A 84 -6.28 -19.10 -10.17
CA PRO A 84 -6.71 -17.83 -9.61
C PRO A 84 -7.30 -16.90 -10.67
N SER A 85 -8.09 -15.91 -10.23
CA SER A 85 -8.46 -14.78 -11.09
C SER A 85 -7.53 -13.60 -10.79
N LEU A 86 -6.76 -13.17 -11.80
CA LEU A 86 -5.85 -12.02 -11.70
C LEU A 86 -6.56 -10.76 -11.21
N VAL A 87 -7.79 -10.54 -11.70
CA VAL A 87 -8.60 -9.37 -11.31
C VAL A 87 -8.88 -9.38 -9.82
N ARG A 88 -9.18 -10.54 -9.22
CA ARG A 88 -9.42 -10.62 -7.77
C ARG A 88 -8.17 -10.29 -6.96
N PHE A 89 -6.99 -10.69 -7.43
CA PHE A 89 -5.72 -10.32 -6.81
C PHE A 89 -5.47 -8.80 -6.89
N TRP A 90 -5.72 -8.18 -8.05
CA TRP A 90 -5.63 -6.71 -8.18
C TRP A 90 -6.64 -6.00 -7.28
N CYS A 91 -7.88 -6.49 -7.19
CA CYS A 91 -8.88 -5.96 -6.26
C CYS A 91 -8.33 -6.00 -4.84
N MET A 92 -8.04 -7.21 -4.35
CA MET A 92 -7.56 -7.44 -3.00
C MET A 92 -6.34 -6.58 -2.63
N TRP A 93 -5.33 -6.53 -3.50
CA TRP A 93 -4.14 -5.72 -3.22
C TRP A 93 -4.44 -4.22 -3.28
N GLY A 94 -5.21 -3.76 -4.25
CA GLY A 94 -5.61 -2.36 -4.33
C GLY A 94 -6.41 -1.89 -3.11
N TYR A 95 -7.34 -2.72 -2.63
CA TYR A 95 -8.11 -2.42 -1.42
C TYR A 95 -7.26 -2.42 -0.15
N SER A 96 -6.21 -3.24 -0.08
CA SER A 96 -5.26 -3.20 1.03
C SER A 96 -4.54 -1.86 1.18
N LEU A 97 -4.44 -1.09 0.09
CA LEU A 97 -3.78 0.22 0.08
C LEU A 97 -4.66 1.33 0.66
N PHE A 98 -5.96 1.10 0.83
CA PHE A 98 -6.91 2.12 1.28
C PHE A 98 -6.51 2.73 2.62
N ILE A 99 -6.02 1.92 3.56
CA ILE A 99 -5.65 2.39 4.90
C ILE A 99 -4.46 3.37 4.90
N PHE A 100 -3.65 3.38 3.84
CA PHE A 100 -2.56 4.35 3.69
C PHE A 100 -3.07 5.75 3.36
N ILE A 101 -4.28 5.91 2.81
CA ILE A 101 -4.87 7.22 2.51
C ILE A 101 -5.10 8.02 3.80
N PRO A 102 -5.89 7.58 4.80
CA PRO A 102 -6.02 8.33 6.05
C PRO A 102 -4.70 8.38 6.83
N ALA A 103 -3.84 7.35 6.72
CA ALA A 103 -2.53 7.37 7.34
C ALA A 103 -1.64 8.52 6.82
N SER A 104 -1.70 8.83 5.53
CA SER A 104 -0.90 9.93 4.94
C SER A 104 -1.21 11.29 5.57
N VAL A 105 -2.46 11.51 6.02
CA VAL A 105 -2.85 12.71 6.78
C VAL A 105 -2.25 12.66 8.19
N LEU A 106 -2.36 11.52 8.87
CA LEU A 106 -1.85 11.35 10.23
C LEU A 106 -0.33 11.48 10.32
N LEU A 107 0.39 11.10 9.26
CA LEU A 107 1.85 11.23 9.15
C LEU A 107 2.33 12.68 9.06
N LEU A 108 1.43 13.66 8.81
CA LEU A 108 1.79 15.08 8.82
C LEU A 108 2.23 15.57 10.21
N ILE A 109 1.77 14.92 11.28
CA ILE A 109 2.10 15.31 12.65
C ILE A 109 3.63 15.22 12.83
N PRO A 110 4.33 16.31 13.20
CA PRO A 110 5.79 16.36 13.29
C PRO A 110 6.30 15.72 14.60
N VAL A 111 5.80 14.53 14.92
CA VAL A 111 6.17 13.73 16.08
C VAL A 111 6.65 12.37 15.59
N GLU A 112 7.98 12.19 15.62
CA GLU A 112 8.63 11.02 15.00
C GLU A 112 8.15 9.69 15.59
N PHE A 113 8.02 9.62 16.92
CA PHE A 113 7.48 8.43 17.59
C PHE A 113 6.08 8.06 17.09
N LEU A 114 5.20 9.06 16.92
CA LEU A 114 3.84 8.83 16.44
C LEU A 114 3.82 8.33 15.00
N ARG A 115 4.68 8.88 14.13
CA ARG A 115 4.83 8.42 12.74
C ARG A 115 5.22 6.94 12.64
N TRP A 116 6.15 6.50 13.50
CA TRP A 116 6.53 5.08 13.59
C TRP A 116 5.38 4.19 14.05
N VAL A 117 4.63 4.62 15.07
CA VAL A 117 3.47 3.87 15.56
C VAL A 117 2.40 3.76 14.45
N ILE A 118 2.09 4.86 13.76
CA ILE A 118 1.12 4.86 12.66
C ILE A 118 1.57 3.91 11.55
N ILE A 119 2.84 3.98 11.11
CA ILE A 119 3.26 3.17 9.96
C ILE A 119 3.29 1.68 10.27
N ILE A 120 3.64 1.29 11.50
CA ILE A 120 3.59 -0.11 11.94
C ILE A 120 2.14 -0.60 11.99
N LEU A 121 1.21 0.20 12.53
CA LEU A 121 -0.20 -0.16 12.59
C LEU A 121 -0.82 -0.30 11.20
N VAL A 122 -0.51 0.64 10.31
CA VAL A 122 -1.05 0.68 8.94
C VAL A 122 -0.48 -0.49 8.11
N GLY A 123 0.84 -0.71 8.16
CA GLY A 123 1.48 -1.85 7.53
C GLY A 123 0.96 -3.18 8.07
N GLY A 124 0.76 -3.28 9.39
CA GLY A 124 0.18 -4.46 10.04
C GLY A 124 -1.27 -4.72 9.63
N ALA A 125 -2.12 -3.70 9.62
CA ALA A 125 -3.52 -3.83 9.20
C ALA A 125 -3.66 -4.20 7.72
N SER A 126 -2.86 -3.60 6.84
CA SER A 126 -2.83 -3.94 5.41
C SER A 126 -2.34 -5.38 5.18
N SER A 127 -1.25 -5.77 5.86
CA SER A 127 -0.73 -7.15 5.85
C SER A 127 -1.75 -8.16 6.37
N TRP A 128 -2.45 -7.82 7.45
CA TRP A 128 -3.47 -8.67 8.05
C TRP A 128 -4.65 -8.88 7.10
N PHE A 129 -5.14 -7.82 6.45
CA PHE A 129 -6.18 -7.90 5.44
C PHE A 129 -5.77 -8.84 4.31
N ILE A 130 -4.55 -8.70 3.79
CA ILE A 130 -4.06 -9.59 2.73
C ILE A 130 -3.94 -11.03 3.21
N SER A 131 -3.39 -11.23 4.41
CA SER A 131 -3.19 -12.55 4.99
C SER A 131 -4.52 -13.30 5.12
N LEU A 132 -5.56 -12.66 5.66
CA LEU A 132 -6.88 -13.29 5.81
C LEU A 132 -7.46 -13.75 4.47
N ASN A 133 -7.36 -12.90 3.45
CA ASN A 133 -7.85 -13.21 2.12
C ASN A 133 -7.01 -14.32 1.45
N LEU A 134 -5.67 -14.25 1.51
CA LEU A 134 -4.80 -15.29 0.96
C LEU A 134 -5.07 -16.66 1.61
N LYS A 135 -5.40 -16.67 2.91
CA LYS A 135 -5.74 -17.91 3.60
C LYS A 135 -7.00 -18.60 3.06
N GLU A 136 -7.94 -17.85 2.49
CA GLU A 136 -9.12 -18.44 1.84
C GLU A 136 -8.80 -19.06 0.47
N CYS A 137 -7.64 -18.75 -0.12
CA CYS A 137 -7.25 -19.19 -1.47
C CYS A 137 -6.23 -20.33 -1.50
N THR A 138 -5.57 -20.66 -0.40
CA THR A 138 -4.51 -21.68 -0.35
C THR A 138 -4.61 -22.53 0.91
N GLU A 139 -4.39 -23.83 0.77
CA GLU A 139 -4.22 -24.77 1.88
C GLU A 139 -2.80 -25.38 1.83
N GLY A 140 -2.17 -25.62 2.98
CA GLY A 140 -0.88 -26.33 3.09
C GLY A 140 0.33 -25.49 3.51
N ALA A 141 1.53 -26.04 3.37
CA ALA A 141 2.79 -25.41 3.84
C ALA A 141 3.21 -24.19 2.99
N ASP A 142 2.94 -24.21 1.69
CA ASP A 142 3.24 -23.10 0.76
C ASP A 142 2.45 -21.83 1.09
N MET A 143 1.31 -21.99 1.77
CA MET A 143 0.47 -20.92 2.30
C MET A 143 1.24 -19.97 3.21
N MET A 144 2.05 -20.51 4.12
CA MET A 144 2.75 -19.72 5.13
C MET A 144 3.84 -18.86 4.48
N VAL A 145 4.51 -19.40 3.46
CA VAL A 145 5.53 -18.67 2.67
C VAL A 145 4.88 -17.54 1.88
N LEU A 146 3.75 -17.80 1.21
CA LEU A 146 3.02 -16.79 0.45
C LEU A 146 2.49 -15.66 1.35
N ILE A 147 1.92 -16.01 2.51
CA ILE A 147 1.43 -15.01 3.48
C ILE A 147 2.59 -14.20 4.06
N ALA A 148 3.69 -14.86 4.44
CA ALA A 148 4.87 -14.18 4.97
C ALA A 148 5.47 -13.22 3.95
N SER A 149 5.63 -13.65 2.69
CA SER A 149 6.13 -12.78 1.62
C SER A 149 5.21 -11.59 1.35
N ALA A 150 3.89 -11.80 1.35
CA ALA A 150 2.92 -10.73 1.18
C ALA A 150 2.95 -9.71 2.33
N ALA A 151 3.09 -10.16 3.58
CA ALA A 151 3.25 -9.30 4.74
C ALA A 151 4.56 -8.50 4.64
N VAL A 152 5.67 -9.13 4.28
CA VAL A 152 6.96 -8.45 4.08
C VAL A 152 6.85 -7.35 3.03
N LEU A 153 6.18 -7.60 1.91
CA LEU A 153 5.96 -6.59 0.87
C LEU A 153 5.13 -5.40 1.36
N GLN A 154 4.09 -5.64 2.16
CA GLN A 154 3.27 -4.58 2.74
C GLN A 154 4.02 -3.75 3.77
N PHE A 155 4.82 -4.37 4.64
CA PHE A 155 5.68 -3.64 5.56
C PHE A 155 6.78 -2.87 4.83
N THR A 156 7.36 -3.43 3.78
CA THR A 156 8.36 -2.76 2.94
C THR A 156 7.77 -1.51 2.29
N LEU A 157 6.56 -1.62 1.73
CA LEU A 157 5.84 -0.46 1.19
C LEU A 157 5.57 0.59 2.26
N ALA A 158 5.11 0.17 3.44
CA ALA A 158 4.83 1.08 4.54
C ALA A 158 6.09 1.85 4.98
N LEU A 159 7.20 1.14 5.19
CA LEU A 159 8.49 1.75 5.51
C LEU A 159 8.96 2.70 4.42
N PHE A 160 8.83 2.30 3.14
CA PHE A 160 9.17 3.16 2.01
C PHE A 160 8.36 4.46 2.03
N ILE A 161 7.03 4.40 2.23
CA ILE A 161 6.16 5.57 2.32
C ILE A 161 6.64 6.53 3.40
N LYS A 162 6.89 6.02 4.62
CA LYS A 162 7.33 6.85 5.74
C LYS A 162 8.70 7.48 5.47
N VAL A 163 9.68 6.69 5.03
CA VAL A 163 11.07 7.12 4.88
C VAL A 163 11.26 8.05 3.69
N PHE A 164 10.52 7.84 2.59
CA PHE A 164 10.68 8.65 1.39
C PHE A 164 9.86 9.94 1.43
N PHE A 165 8.61 9.89 1.92
CA PHE A 165 7.70 11.02 1.87
C PHE A 165 7.59 11.80 3.19
N PHE A 166 7.84 11.16 4.34
CA PHE A 166 7.58 11.72 5.67
C PHE A 166 8.77 11.60 6.63
N ALA A 167 9.99 11.57 6.09
CA ALA A 167 11.22 11.64 6.87
C ALA A 167 11.45 13.03 7.47
#